data_AF-A0A7V5VXR2-F1
#
_entry.id   AF-A0A7V5VXR2-F1
#
_cell.length_a   1.000
_cell.length_b   1.000
_cell.length_c   1.000
_cell.angle_alpha   90.00
_cell.angle_beta   90.00
_cell.angle_gamma   90.00
#
_symmetry.space_group_name_H-M   'P 1'
#
loop_
_entity.id
_entity.type
_entity.pdbx_description
1 polymer ?
#
loop_
_entity_poly.entity_id
_entity_poly.type
_entity_poly.pdbx_seq_one_letter_code
_entity_poly.pdbx_strand_id
1 'polypeptide(L)'
;MDTNKTKQLLDILKGKVLFSFILGIILAIMGIIVNHIFLIFFYIIIFNIFDFLGYSKLVNSDNNNPNIEVYRILQTMFQIIIIALIYSISGFWIAFASEFIHLTGGQDLLYYWIGNYKLDKEWTWLSWTPVGWFWNRKKPIPLIIVEIQAIIGLIISIFICIIIK
;
A
#
# COMPACT_ATOMS: atom_id res chain seq x y z
N MET A 1 10.94 -21.31 19.13
CA MET A 1 9.74 -20.81 18.42
C MET A 1 9.23 -21.96 17.55
N ASP A 2 7.96 -22.33 17.67
CA ASP A 2 7.41 -23.60 17.18
C ASP A 2 7.37 -23.66 15.63
N THR A 3 8.28 -24.42 15.03
CA THR A 3 8.56 -24.47 13.58
C THR A 3 7.34 -24.82 12.72
N ASN A 4 6.34 -25.51 13.28
CA ASN A 4 5.09 -25.84 12.60
C ASN A 4 4.14 -24.65 12.45
N LYS A 5 4.10 -23.72 13.42
CA LYS A 5 3.27 -22.50 13.33
C LYS A 5 3.83 -21.53 12.30
N THR A 6 5.15 -21.41 12.20
CA THR A 6 5.84 -20.56 11.22
C THR A 6 5.59 -21.06 9.80
N LYS A 7 5.59 -22.39 9.59
CA LYS A 7 5.36 -23.03 8.29
C LYS A 7 3.90 -22.87 7.81
N GLN A 8 2.92 -23.06 8.70
CA GLN A 8 1.51 -22.80 8.39
C GLN A 8 1.23 -21.31 8.08
N LEU A 9 1.83 -20.39 8.85
CA LEU A 9 1.77 -18.96 8.54
C LEU A 9 2.34 -18.66 7.16
N LEU A 10 3.53 -19.19 6.84
CA LEU A 10 4.16 -19.01 5.53
C LEU A 10 3.29 -19.52 4.38
N ASP A 11 2.61 -20.64 4.53
CA ASP A 11 1.76 -21.21 3.46
C ASP A 11 0.45 -20.44 3.29
N ILE A 12 -0.17 -19.97 4.38
CA ILE A 12 -1.34 -19.07 4.32
C ILE A 12 -0.96 -17.74 3.67
N LEU A 13 0.21 -17.21 4.01
CA LEU A 13 0.72 -15.96 3.46
C LEU A 13 1.06 -16.11 1.97
N LYS A 14 1.66 -17.23 1.55
CA LYS A 14 1.89 -17.52 0.13
C LYS A 14 0.59 -17.58 -0.67
N GLY A 15 -0.46 -18.21 -0.13
CA GLY A 15 -1.77 -18.27 -0.79
C GLY A 15 -2.41 -16.88 -0.98
N LYS A 16 -2.37 -16.04 0.07
CA LYS A 16 -2.89 -14.66 0.02
C LYS A 16 -2.10 -13.76 -0.93
N VAL A 17 -0.77 -13.88 -0.94
CA VAL A 17 0.11 -13.12 -1.85
C VAL A 17 -0.14 -13.53 -3.29
N LEU A 18 -0.21 -14.83 -3.58
CA LEU A 18 -0.48 -15.32 -4.93
C LEU A 18 -1.85 -14.85 -5.42
N PHE A 19 -2.89 -14.95 -4.59
CA PHE A 19 -4.21 -14.44 -4.92
C PHE A 19 -4.20 -12.94 -5.21
N SER A 20 -3.55 -12.16 -4.34
CA SER A 20 -3.41 -10.70 -4.53
C SER A 20 -2.65 -10.39 -5.83
N PHE A 21 -1.63 -11.16 -6.17
CA PHE A 21 -0.86 -10.98 -7.39
C PHE A 21 -1.69 -11.25 -8.64
N ILE A 22 -2.44 -12.36 -8.66
CA ILE A 22 -3.38 -12.68 -9.74
C ILE A 22 -4.43 -11.58 -9.87
N LEU A 23 -5.00 -11.12 -8.75
CA LEU A 23 -5.96 -10.03 -8.73
C LEU A 23 -5.36 -8.72 -9.27
N GLY A 24 -4.11 -8.41 -8.90
CA GLY A 24 -3.36 -7.28 -9.44
C GLY A 24 -3.23 -7.34 -10.97
N ILE A 25 -2.85 -8.51 -11.52
CA ILE A 25 -2.76 -8.70 -12.97
C ILE A 25 -4.13 -8.49 -13.64
N ILE A 26 -5.20 -9.05 -13.07
CA ILE A 26 -6.55 -8.88 -13.61
C ILE A 26 -6.93 -7.39 -13.63
N LEU A 27 -6.67 -6.65 -12.55
CA LEU A 27 -6.95 -5.22 -12.47
C LEU A 27 -6.09 -4.39 -13.44
N ALA A 28 -4.83 -4.78 -13.68
CA ALA A 28 -3.99 -4.15 -14.69
C ALA A 28 -4.59 -4.33 -16.11
N ILE A 29 -4.99 -5.55 -16.45
CA ILE A 29 -5.63 -5.86 -17.74
C ILE A 29 -6.95 -5.10 -17.89
N MET A 30 -7.81 -5.11 -16.87
CA MET A 30 -9.05 -4.32 -16.86
C MET A 30 -8.78 -2.82 -16.94
N GLY A 31 -7.69 -2.36 -16.33
CA GLY A 31 -7.20 -0.99 -16.39
C GLY A 31 -6.93 -0.54 -17.81
N ILE A 32 -6.21 -1.36 -18.56
CA ILE A 32 -5.81 -1.08 -19.94
C ILE A 32 -6.99 -1.22 -20.91
N ILE A 33 -7.83 -2.24 -20.75
CA ILE A 33 -8.86 -2.59 -21.74
C ILE A 33 -10.20 -1.89 -21.46
N VAL A 34 -10.62 -1.82 -20.20
CA VAL A 34 -11.97 -1.41 -19.82
C VAL A 34 -12.01 0.02 -19.32
N ASN A 35 -11.22 0.34 -18.30
CA ASN A 35 -11.22 1.67 -17.69
C ASN A 35 -9.97 1.88 -16.81
N HIS A 36 -9.25 2.97 -17.05
CA HIS A 36 -8.02 3.32 -16.33
C HIS A 36 -8.18 3.42 -14.80
N ILE A 37 -9.40 3.58 -14.27
CA ILE A 37 -9.66 3.55 -12.81
C ILE A 37 -9.17 2.26 -12.15
N PHE A 38 -9.19 1.13 -12.86
CA PHE A 38 -8.69 -0.14 -12.31
C PHE A 38 -7.18 -0.12 -12.05
N LEU A 39 -6.43 0.81 -12.66
CA LEU A 39 -5.00 0.98 -12.41
C LEU A 39 -4.69 1.55 -11.02
N ILE A 40 -5.62 2.30 -10.41
CA ILE A 40 -5.49 2.73 -9.02
C ILE A 40 -5.54 1.50 -8.09
N PHE A 41 -6.50 0.61 -8.33
CA PHE A 41 -6.62 -0.61 -7.52
C PHE A 41 -5.45 -1.55 -7.77
N PHE A 42 -4.97 -1.66 -9.01
CA PHE A 42 -3.72 -2.35 -9.34
C PHE A 42 -2.54 -1.79 -8.53
N TYR A 43 -2.35 -0.47 -8.53
CA TYR A 43 -1.28 0.20 -7.79
C TYR A 43 -1.29 -0.21 -6.31
N ILE A 44 -2.46 -0.10 -5.65
CA ILE A 44 -2.60 -0.44 -4.23
C ILE A 44 -2.23 -1.90 -3.96
N ILE A 45 -2.76 -2.81 -4.78
CA ILE A 45 -2.55 -4.25 -4.57
C ILE A 45 -1.08 -4.63 -4.81
N ILE A 46 -0.48 -4.16 -5.90
CA ILE A 46 0.90 -4.54 -6.23
C ILE A 46 1.90 -3.94 -5.23
N PHE A 47 1.64 -2.73 -4.75
CA PHE A 47 2.44 -2.09 -3.71
C PHE A 47 2.32 -2.84 -2.38
N ASN A 48 1.11 -3.23 -1.98
CA ASN A 48 0.89 -4.06 -0.78
C ASN A 48 1.57 -5.43 -0.87
N ILE A 49 1.61 -6.06 -2.06
CA ILE A 49 2.36 -7.31 -2.26
C ILE A 49 3.85 -7.08 -2.04
N PHE A 50 4.39 -6.00 -2.58
CA PHE A 50 5.80 -5.66 -2.40
C PHE A 50 6.12 -5.44 -0.92
N ASP A 51 5.31 -4.67 -0.21
CA ASP A 51 5.48 -4.45 1.23
C ASP A 51 5.36 -5.73 2.04
N PHE A 52 4.42 -6.59 1.68
CA PHE A 52 4.25 -7.88 2.33
C PHE A 52 5.50 -8.76 2.16
N LEU A 53 6.04 -8.85 0.94
CA LEU A 53 7.25 -9.62 0.63
C LEU A 53 8.51 -9.02 1.27
N GLY A 54 8.64 -7.69 1.22
CA GLY A 54 9.78 -6.96 1.77
C GLY A 54 9.82 -7.01 3.30
N TYR A 55 8.70 -6.69 3.95
CA TYR A 55 8.59 -6.72 5.41
C TYR A 55 8.74 -8.13 5.97
N SER A 56 8.13 -9.14 5.34
CA SER A 56 8.30 -10.55 5.75
C SER A 56 9.77 -10.99 5.71
N LYS A 57 10.54 -10.55 4.72
CA LYS A 57 11.99 -10.83 4.66
C LYS A 57 12.79 -10.09 5.74
N LEU A 58 12.42 -8.86 6.08
CA LEU A 58 13.04 -8.10 7.16
C LEU A 58 12.81 -8.78 8.52
N VAL A 59 11.58 -9.19 8.82
CA VAL A 59 11.22 -9.83 10.09
C VAL A 59 11.85 -11.21 10.24
N ASN A 60 12.02 -11.94 9.13
CA ASN A 60 12.66 -13.27 9.13
C ASN A 60 14.19 -13.22 8.97
N SER A 61 14.80 -12.04 8.88
CA SER A 61 16.25 -11.91 8.86
C SER A 61 16.78 -12.03 10.30
N ASP A 62 17.42 -13.15 10.62
CA ASP A 62 18.07 -13.44 11.92
C ASP A 62 19.22 -12.47 12.30
N ASN A 63 19.49 -11.46 11.49
CA ASN A 63 20.47 -10.43 11.83
C ASN A 63 19.84 -9.43 12.79
N ASN A 64 20.42 -9.29 13.98
CA ASN A 64 20.05 -8.33 15.05
C ASN A 64 19.99 -6.84 14.63
N ASN A 65 20.15 -6.52 13.33
CA ASN A 65 19.94 -5.21 12.72
C ASN A 65 19.22 -5.39 11.37
N PRO A 66 17.88 -5.46 11.34
CA PRO A 66 17.15 -5.37 10.09
C PRO A 66 17.46 -4.03 9.42
N ASN A 67 17.95 -4.07 8.19
CA ASN A 67 18.38 -2.87 7.47
C ASN A 67 17.16 -2.15 6.87
N ILE A 68 16.35 -1.54 7.76
CA ILE A 68 15.08 -0.87 7.44
C ILE A 68 15.30 0.22 6.38
N GLU A 69 16.42 0.93 6.44
CA GLU A 69 16.78 1.99 5.49
C GLU A 69 16.83 1.47 4.04
N VAL A 70 17.49 0.34 3.82
CA VAL A 70 17.58 -0.29 2.48
C VAL A 70 16.20 -0.68 1.98
N TYR A 71 15.35 -1.24 2.84
CA TYR A 71 13.98 -1.58 2.46
C TYR A 71 13.16 -0.33 2.08
N ARG A 72 13.27 0.76 2.85
CA ARG A 72 12.58 2.03 2.51
C ARG A 72 13.04 2.61 1.19
N ILE A 73 14.33 2.51 0.87
CA ILE A 73 14.86 2.91 -0.44
C ILE A 73 14.23 2.04 -1.55
N LEU A 74 14.23 0.72 -1.39
CA LEU A 74 13.64 -0.19 -2.38
C LEU A 74 12.13 0.04 -2.54
N GLN A 75 11.41 0.30 -1.46
CA GLN A 75 9.99 0.64 -1.46
C GLN A 75 9.74 1.91 -2.28
N THR A 76 10.52 2.97 -2.03
CA THR A 76 10.42 4.24 -2.77
C THR A 76 10.75 4.07 -4.25
N MET A 77 11.80 3.31 -4.58
CA MET A 77 12.16 3.02 -5.97
C MET A 77 11.02 2.27 -6.68
N PHE A 78 10.43 1.28 -6.01
CA PHE A 78 9.31 0.52 -6.55
C PHE A 78 8.08 1.41 -6.78
N GLN A 79 7.78 2.29 -5.83
CA GLN A 79 6.72 3.30 -5.95
C GLN A 79 6.88 4.14 -7.23
N ILE A 80 8.06 4.73 -7.42
CA ILE A 80 8.39 5.59 -8.57
C ILE A 80 8.23 4.81 -9.88
N ILE A 81 8.70 3.56 -9.92
CA ILE A 81 8.61 2.71 -11.12
C ILE A 81 7.15 2.43 -11.48
N ILE A 82 6.30 2.07 -10.51
CA ILE A 82 4.88 1.79 -10.79
C ILE A 82 4.16 3.07 -11.23
N ILE A 83 4.41 4.21 -10.58
CA ILE A 83 3.79 5.48 -10.97
C ILE A 83 4.21 5.87 -12.39
N ALA A 84 5.49 5.72 -12.73
CA ALA A 84 5.98 5.98 -14.08
C ALA A 84 5.34 5.04 -15.12
N LEU A 85 5.10 3.77 -14.76
CA LEU A 85 4.38 2.82 -15.60
C LEU A 85 2.91 3.21 -15.80
N ILE A 86 2.20 3.61 -14.74
CA ILE A 86 0.81 4.06 -14.84
C ILE A 86 0.73 5.36 -15.66
N TYR A 87 1.69 6.26 -15.48
CA TYR A 87 1.79 7.51 -16.25
C TYR A 87 1.93 7.23 -17.75
N SER A 88 2.80 6.29 -18.15
CA SER A 88 3.03 6.00 -19.56
C SER A 88 1.83 5.34 -20.24
N ILE A 89 1.01 4.60 -19.50
CA ILE A 89 -0.17 3.89 -20.02
C ILE A 89 -1.41 4.79 -20.03
N SER A 90 -1.61 5.59 -18.98
CA SER A 90 -2.90 6.24 -18.72
C SER A 90 -2.81 7.74 -18.42
N GLY A 91 -1.61 8.31 -18.51
CA GLY A 91 -1.36 9.74 -18.37
C GLY A 91 -1.22 10.22 -16.92
N PHE A 92 -0.94 11.52 -16.81
CA PHE A 92 -0.62 12.19 -15.54
C PHE A 92 -1.66 11.97 -14.45
N TRP A 93 -2.93 12.14 -14.79
CA TRP A 93 -3.98 12.24 -13.79
C TRP A 93 -4.31 10.91 -13.11
N ILE A 94 -4.24 9.80 -13.85
CA ILE A 94 -4.40 8.46 -13.28
C ILE A 94 -3.20 8.14 -12.40
N ALA A 95 -1.97 8.44 -12.85
CA ALA A 95 -0.77 8.27 -12.05
C ALA A 95 -0.80 9.10 -10.75
N PHE A 96 -1.24 10.35 -10.85
CA PHE A 96 -1.43 11.23 -9.70
C PHE A 96 -2.51 10.70 -8.76
N ALA A 97 -3.65 10.23 -9.25
CA ALA A 97 -4.70 9.66 -8.41
C ALA A 97 -4.24 8.39 -7.67
N SER A 98 -3.42 7.55 -8.33
CA SER A 98 -2.77 6.39 -7.71
C SER A 98 -1.79 6.79 -6.62
N GLU A 99 -0.99 7.84 -6.82
CA GLU A 99 -0.10 8.34 -5.77
C GLU A 99 -0.87 9.04 -4.64
N PHE A 100 -1.93 9.76 -4.97
CA PHE A 100 -2.73 10.49 -4.00
C PHE A 100 -3.36 9.54 -2.96
N ILE A 101 -3.84 8.38 -3.38
CA ILE A 101 -4.39 7.41 -2.43
C ILE A 101 -3.31 6.84 -1.50
N HIS A 102 -2.07 6.71 -1.98
CA HIS A 102 -0.93 6.39 -1.13
C HIS A 102 -0.72 7.49 -0.11
N LEU A 103 -0.58 8.76 -0.53
CA LEU A 103 -0.39 9.94 0.33
C LEU A 103 -1.44 10.11 1.44
N THR A 104 -2.65 9.59 1.23
CA THR A 104 -3.71 9.57 2.25
C THR A 104 -3.67 8.36 3.20
N GLY A 105 -2.68 7.48 3.09
CA GLY A 105 -2.56 6.26 3.88
C GLY A 105 -3.57 5.17 3.50
N GLY A 106 -4.24 5.29 2.35
CA GLY A 106 -5.24 4.32 1.92
C GLY A 106 -4.66 2.94 1.61
N GLN A 107 -3.44 2.92 1.05
CA GLN A 107 -2.71 1.68 0.81
C GLN A 107 -2.23 1.03 2.11
N ASP A 108 -1.64 1.79 3.04
CA ASP A 108 -1.17 1.25 4.32
C ASP A 108 -2.31 0.69 5.17
N LEU A 109 -3.47 1.35 5.24
CA LEU A 109 -4.63 0.80 5.96
C LEU A 109 -5.04 -0.56 5.40
N LEU A 110 -5.03 -0.71 4.07
CA LEU A 110 -5.30 -2.01 3.43
C LEU A 110 -4.24 -3.06 3.80
N TYR A 111 -2.97 -2.68 3.89
CA TYR A 111 -1.91 -3.57 4.39
C TYR A 111 -2.22 -4.10 5.80
N TYR A 112 -2.58 -3.20 6.73
CA TYR A 112 -2.90 -3.59 8.11
C TYR A 112 -4.15 -4.47 8.21
N TRP A 113 -5.20 -4.13 7.46
CA TRP A 113 -6.45 -4.92 7.44
C TRP A 113 -6.26 -6.30 6.82
N ILE A 114 -5.55 -6.40 5.68
CA ILE A 114 -5.32 -7.70 5.01
C ILE A 114 -4.37 -8.57 5.83
N GLY A 115 -3.35 -7.95 6.43
CA GLY A 115 -2.38 -8.61 7.29
C GLY A 115 -2.87 -8.97 8.69
N ASN A 116 -4.04 -8.45 9.10
CA ASN A 116 -4.53 -8.51 10.49
C ASN A 116 -3.47 -8.06 11.51
N TYR A 117 -2.64 -7.09 11.12
CA TYR A 117 -1.59 -6.57 12.00
C TYR A 117 -2.18 -5.65 13.04
N LYS A 118 -1.62 -5.65 14.26
CA LYS A 118 -1.97 -4.63 15.24
C LYS A 118 -1.50 -3.27 14.71
N LEU A 119 -2.44 -2.34 14.60
CA LEU A 119 -2.15 -0.97 14.24
C LEU A 119 -1.25 -0.35 15.31
N ASP A 120 -0.13 0.21 14.89
CA ASP A 120 0.83 0.81 15.80
C ASP A 120 0.22 2.09 16.41
N LYS A 121 0.36 2.27 17.73
CA LYS A 121 -0.26 3.40 18.44
C LYS A 121 0.40 4.73 18.10
N GLU A 122 1.65 4.69 17.66
CA GLU A 122 2.45 5.88 17.35
C GLU A 122 2.35 6.31 15.89
N TRP A 123 1.73 5.48 15.02
CA TRP A 123 1.52 5.75 13.60
C TRP A 123 2.70 6.43 12.91
N THR A 124 3.91 5.88 13.09
CA THR A 124 5.14 6.47 12.54
C THR A 124 5.08 6.63 11.02
N TRP A 125 4.34 5.73 10.35
CA TRP A 125 4.03 5.80 8.93
C TRP A 125 2.97 6.87 8.57
N LEU A 126 2.21 7.45 9.50
CA LEU A 126 1.32 8.56 9.15
C LEU A 126 2.05 9.90 9.00
N SER A 127 3.34 9.98 9.35
CA SER A 127 4.12 11.22 9.33
C SER A 127 4.21 11.90 7.96
N TRP A 128 3.95 11.17 6.87
CA TRP A 128 3.92 11.69 5.50
C TRP A 128 2.51 11.93 4.95
N THR A 129 1.45 11.62 5.71
CA THR A 129 0.06 11.91 5.31
C THR A 129 -0.41 13.27 5.81
N PRO A 130 -1.47 13.85 5.22
CA PRO A 130 -2.04 15.11 5.70
C PRO A 130 -2.38 15.09 7.20
N VAL A 131 -2.97 14.00 7.71
CA VAL A 131 -3.27 13.90 9.14
C VAL A 131 -2.00 13.95 9.98
N GLY A 132 -0.93 13.24 9.60
CA GLY A 132 0.31 13.28 10.37
C GLY A 132 1.05 14.63 10.31
N TRP A 133 0.83 15.43 9.27
CA TRP A 133 1.37 16.80 9.19
C TRP A 133 0.69 17.76 10.17
N PHE A 134 -0.63 17.63 10.33
CA PHE A 134 -1.43 18.55 11.14
C PHE A 134 -1.75 18.04 12.55
N TRP A 135 -1.57 16.74 12.83
CA TRP A 135 -1.87 16.17 14.13
C TRP A 135 -0.77 16.45 15.15
N ASN A 136 -1.18 16.76 16.37
CA ASN A 136 -0.26 16.99 17.47
C ASN A 136 0.47 15.68 17.85
N ARG A 137 1.77 15.62 17.59
CA ARG A 137 2.64 14.45 17.86
C ARG A 137 2.67 13.98 19.32
N LYS A 138 2.13 14.76 20.26
CA LYS A 138 2.03 14.38 21.69
C LYS A 138 0.82 13.48 22.01
N LYS A 139 -0.09 13.22 21.06
CA LYS A 139 -1.26 12.36 21.27
C LYS A 139 -1.36 11.31 20.15
N PRO A 140 -1.72 10.05 20.47
CA PRO A 140 -1.96 9.05 19.45
C PRO A 140 -3.11 9.48 18.54
N ILE A 141 -2.99 9.23 17.24
CA ILE A 141 -4.05 9.52 16.26
C ILE A 141 -5.15 8.46 16.44
N PRO A 142 -6.43 8.85 16.64
CA PRO A 142 -7.53 7.91 16.63
C PRO A 142 -7.67 7.20 15.28
N LEU A 143 -7.83 5.87 15.28
CA LEU A 143 -8.02 5.07 14.07
C LEU A 143 -9.11 5.63 13.14
N ILE A 144 -10.24 6.07 13.71
CA ILE A 144 -11.35 6.63 12.93
C ILE A 144 -10.92 7.83 12.07
N ILE A 145 -9.98 8.65 12.54
CA ILE A 145 -9.47 9.80 11.76
C ILE A 145 -8.61 9.29 10.59
N VAL A 146 -7.83 8.24 10.84
CA VAL A 146 -7.01 7.60 9.81
C VAL A 146 -7.89 7.01 8.72
N GLU A 147 -8.95 6.30 9.09
CA GLU A 147 -9.93 5.72 8.17
C GLU A 147 -10.66 6.78 7.36
N ILE A 148 -11.13 7.86 8.00
CA ILE A 148 -11.78 8.98 7.32
C ILE A 148 -10.84 9.60 6.27
N GLN A 149 -9.57 9.83 6.61
CA GLN A 149 -8.62 10.43 5.67
C GLN A 149 -8.42 9.54 4.43
N ALA A 150 -8.34 8.23 4.61
CA ALA A 150 -8.14 7.28 3.53
C ALA A 150 -9.38 7.14 2.65
N ILE A 151 -10.58 7.18 3.25
CA ILE A 151 -11.85 7.20 2.53
C ILE A 151 -11.95 8.48 1.69
N ILE A 152 -11.62 9.64 2.27
CA ILE A 152 -11.58 10.92 1.53
C ILE A 152 -10.57 10.83 0.38
N GLY A 153 -9.39 10.27 0.64
CA GLY A 153 -8.37 10.04 -0.38
C GLY A 153 -8.87 9.21 -1.55
N LEU A 154 -9.50 8.07 -1.26
CA LEU A 154 -10.12 7.21 -2.26
C LEU A 154 -11.20 7.93 -3.06
N ILE A 155 -12.10 8.66 -2.40
CA ILE A 155 -13.18 9.41 -3.07
C ILE A 155 -12.57 10.45 -4.02
N ILE A 156 -11.57 11.21 -3.58
CA ILE A 156 -10.89 12.21 -4.39
C ILE A 156 -10.17 11.54 -5.57
N SER A 157 -9.43 10.46 -5.36
CA SER A 157 -8.76 9.72 -6.43
C SER A 157 -9.74 9.21 -7.49
N ILE A 158 -10.88 8.66 -7.08
CA ILE A 158 -11.95 8.23 -8.00
C ILE A 158 -12.53 9.43 -8.76
N PHE A 159 -12.77 10.55 -8.06
CA PHE A 159 -13.33 11.74 -8.68
C PHE A 159 -12.40 12.37 -9.72
N ILE A 160 -11.08 12.40 -9.45
CA ILE A 160 -10.05 12.79 -10.43
C ILE A 160 -10.17 11.92 -11.68
N CYS A 161 -10.33 10.60 -11.54
CA CYS A 161 -10.48 9.71 -12.70
C CYS A 161 -11.78 9.91 -13.48
N ILE A 162 -12.88 10.28 -12.82
CA ILE A 162 -14.17 10.49 -13.49
C ILE A 162 -14.19 11.79 -14.27
N ILE A 163 -13.64 12.87 -13.70
CA ILE A 163 -13.61 14.19 -14.36
C ILE A 163 -12.73 14.17 -15.61
N ILE A 164 -11.68 13.36 -15.58
CA ILE A 164 -10.59 13.41 -16.58
C ILE A 164 -10.78 12.34 -17.67
N LYS A 165 -11.93 11.66 -17.66
CA LYS A 165 -12.37 10.78 -18.74
C LYS A 165 -12.34 11.46 -20.10
#